data_AF-A0A4R1B9H9-F1
#
_entry.id   AF-A0A4R1B9H9-F1
#
_cell.length_a   1.000
_cell.length_b   1.000
_cell.length_c   1.000
_cell.angle_alpha   90.00
_cell.angle_beta   90.00
_cell.angle_gamma   90.00
#
_symmetry.space_group_name_H-M   'P 1'
#
loop_
_entity.id
_entity.type
_entity.pdbx_description
1 polymer ?
#
loop_
_entity_poly.entity_id
_entity_poly.type
_entity_poly.pdbx_seq_one_letter_code
_entity_poly.pdbx_strand_id
1 'polypeptide(L)'
;MPAVASYLPRPLPLLLVLLYAAFCVPMAGIVLQYIPAGTDTAFLGIKQQYVARPWYLPAFYLHVFIAVLALPAGITQFFAVLRRRLPALHRWQGRIYVVSILAVGAPSGFAIGLVANGGVASRISFCGLALLWWYSSFRAVQEARRGSFDALLAAGCAEQPAPVAQARKDKKAPGSYQPKVETGIEGYCSGDFITDGENVDWMSNTRITFRIDSVRAGTIFGNTIVAGNLRPFQGTLTRKGAGWTFTAREPGDDPHDGAFTAYIDKEVLDGGWECFDNRVKFPKRRYELTRRTVRYDPKLMPDNSIREAFLYATRNGEKREEEEALVGEYFSDAVFRLNASTRTLQPSDLENLYKADLELLRNAIYARHGYSFRNPRMRTAFDHSVDWYVPVSADVTGELTPLERKNIALIKRYEQHAEKYYDSFGR
;
A
#
# COMPACT_ATOMS: atom_id res chain seq x y z
N MET A 1 -24.98 -41.05 -49.39
CA MET A 1 -24.45 -39.68 -49.22
C MET A 1 -23.24 -39.74 -48.29
N PRO A 2 -22.03 -39.41 -48.74
CA PRO A 2 -20.81 -39.59 -47.94
C PRO A 2 -20.45 -38.33 -47.14
N ALA A 3 -19.97 -38.59 -45.91
CA ALA A 3 -18.96 -37.88 -45.11
C ALA A 3 -18.78 -36.35 -45.25
N VAL A 4 -19.27 -35.61 -44.26
CA VAL A 4 -18.70 -34.31 -43.87
C VAL A 4 -17.64 -34.55 -42.80
N ALA A 5 -16.41 -34.82 -43.23
CA ALA A 5 -15.25 -34.98 -42.36
C ALA A 5 -14.65 -33.60 -42.03
N SER A 6 -14.82 -33.20 -40.77
CA SER A 6 -13.87 -32.45 -39.92
C SER A 6 -12.92 -31.43 -40.59
N TYR A 7 -13.35 -30.17 -40.67
CA TYR A 7 -12.48 -29.01 -40.89
C TYR A 7 -12.12 -28.34 -39.56
N LEU A 8 -11.29 -28.99 -38.73
CA LEU A 8 -10.50 -28.27 -37.73
C LEU A 8 -9.02 -28.34 -38.13
N PRO A 9 -8.32 -27.21 -38.32
CA PRO A 9 -6.92 -27.21 -38.69
C PRO A 9 -6.07 -27.87 -37.59
N ARG A 10 -5.12 -28.72 -37.99
CA ARG A 10 -4.31 -29.58 -37.11
C ARG A 10 -3.47 -28.89 -36.01
N PRO A 11 -3.08 -27.59 -36.04
CA PRO A 11 -2.32 -26.99 -34.93
C PRO A 11 -3.18 -26.48 -33.77
N LEU A 12 -4.48 -26.25 -33.97
CA LEU A 12 -5.37 -25.69 -32.93
C LEU A 12 -5.46 -26.57 -31.65
N PRO A 13 -5.60 -27.91 -31.72
CA PRO A 13 -5.65 -28.73 -30.51
C PRO A 13 -4.31 -28.77 -29.76
N LEU A 14 -3.18 -28.68 -30.45
CA LEU A 14 -1.86 -28.63 -29.81
C LEU A 14 -1.66 -27.30 -29.10
N LEU A 15 -2.02 -26.19 -29.74
CA LEU A 15 -1.95 -24.85 -29.15
C LEU A 15 -2.81 -24.75 -27.88
N LEU A 16 -4.04 -25.29 -27.89
CA LEU A 16 -4.91 -25.31 -26.72
C LEU A 16 -4.33 -26.15 -25.57
N VAL A 17 -3.68 -27.27 -25.88
CA VAL A 17 -2.99 -28.11 -24.87
C VAL A 17 -1.78 -27.38 -24.30
N LEU A 18 -0.99 -26.71 -25.13
CA LEU A 18 0.18 -25.93 -24.70
C LEU A 18 -0.24 -24.74 -23.83
N LEU A 19 -1.30 -24.02 -24.24
CA LEU A 19 -1.88 -22.93 -23.46
C LEU A 19 -2.41 -23.44 -22.11
N TYR A 20 -3.13 -24.55 -22.11
CA TYR A 20 -3.60 -25.20 -20.88
C TYR A 20 -2.45 -25.61 -19.95
N ALA A 21 -1.40 -26.22 -20.50
CA ALA A 21 -0.20 -26.60 -19.75
C ALA A 21 0.50 -25.37 -19.16
N ALA A 22 0.58 -24.27 -19.92
CA ALA A 22 1.13 -23.00 -19.44
C ALA A 22 0.34 -22.42 -18.25
N PHE A 23 -0.99 -22.60 -18.20
CA PHE A 23 -1.80 -22.22 -17.03
C PHE A 23 -1.62 -23.14 -15.81
N CYS A 24 -1.28 -24.41 -16.02
CA CYS A 24 -1.08 -25.36 -14.91
C CYS A 24 0.23 -25.11 -14.14
N VAL A 25 1.28 -24.63 -14.82
CA VAL A 25 2.60 -24.42 -14.21
C VAL A 25 2.57 -23.38 -13.07
N PRO A 26 1.98 -22.18 -13.24
CA PRO A 26 1.83 -21.22 -12.14
C PRO A 26 1.01 -21.77 -10.98
N MET A 27 -0.06 -22.54 -11.27
CA MET A 27 -0.90 -23.13 -10.23
C MET A 27 -0.12 -24.16 -9.39
N ALA A 28 0.70 -24.99 -10.03
CA ALA A 28 1.61 -25.88 -9.32
C ALA A 28 2.65 -25.10 -8.49
N GLY A 29 3.19 -24.00 -9.05
CA GLY A 29 4.09 -23.09 -8.34
C GLY A 29 3.49 -22.51 -7.05
N ILE A 30 2.21 -22.14 -7.07
CA ILE A 30 1.49 -21.66 -5.87
C ILE A 30 1.36 -22.79 -4.83
N VAL A 31 0.98 -24.00 -5.25
CA VAL A 31 0.83 -25.16 -4.35
C VAL A 31 2.16 -25.51 -3.67
N LEU A 32 3.27 -25.44 -4.42
CA LEU A 32 4.61 -25.76 -3.90
C LEU A 32 5.07 -24.81 -2.77
N GLN A 33 4.56 -23.57 -2.70
CA GLN A 33 4.89 -22.64 -1.61
C GLN A 33 4.39 -23.11 -0.23
N TYR A 34 3.51 -24.11 -0.20
CA TYR A 34 2.94 -24.69 1.02
C TYR A 34 3.64 -25.99 1.46
N ILE A 35 4.81 -26.26 0.89
CA ILE A 35 5.67 -27.39 1.25
C ILE A 35 7.01 -26.83 1.80
N PRO A 36 7.38 -27.11 3.06
CA PRO A 36 6.61 -27.86 4.06
C PRO A 36 5.38 -27.10 4.55
N ALA A 37 4.39 -27.84 5.05
CA ALA A 37 3.19 -27.23 5.64
C ALA A 37 3.56 -26.45 6.91
N GLY A 38 3.19 -25.17 6.96
CA GLY A 38 3.42 -24.28 8.10
C GLY A 38 2.28 -23.29 8.30
N THR A 39 2.13 -22.77 9.51
CA THR A 39 0.99 -21.94 9.88
C THR A 39 1.06 -20.51 9.36
N ASP A 40 2.19 -20.08 8.80
CA ASP A 40 2.49 -18.73 8.35
C ASP A 40 3.12 -18.69 6.94
N THR A 41 3.12 -19.82 6.22
CA THR A 41 3.70 -19.93 4.87
C THR A 41 2.87 -19.18 3.84
N ALA A 42 3.52 -18.37 3.01
CA ALA A 42 2.90 -17.62 1.91
C ALA A 42 1.64 -16.86 2.35
N PHE A 43 0.49 -17.13 1.73
CA PHE A 43 -0.79 -16.48 2.04
C PHE A 43 -1.21 -16.61 3.50
N LEU A 44 -0.82 -17.68 4.20
CA LEU A 44 -1.16 -17.88 5.61
C LEU A 44 -0.53 -16.81 6.51
N GLY A 45 0.59 -16.20 6.08
CA GLY A 45 1.29 -15.14 6.80
C GLY A 45 0.43 -13.90 7.10
N ILE A 46 -0.61 -13.62 6.31
CA ILE A 46 -1.57 -12.53 6.55
C ILE A 46 -2.94 -13.01 7.05
N LYS A 47 -3.12 -14.32 7.24
CA LYS A 47 -4.37 -14.95 7.66
C LYS A 47 -4.34 -15.50 9.08
N GLN A 48 -3.39 -15.07 9.91
CA GLN A 48 -3.22 -15.60 11.28
C GLN A 48 -4.47 -15.55 12.16
N GLN A 49 -5.31 -14.52 11.98
CA GLN A 49 -6.59 -14.42 12.70
C GLN A 49 -7.54 -15.59 12.41
N TYR A 50 -7.40 -16.24 11.25
CA TYR A 50 -8.19 -17.41 10.86
C TYR A 50 -7.44 -18.71 11.10
N VAL A 51 -6.10 -18.71 11.01
CA VAL A 51 -5.24 -19.86 11.32
C VAL A 51 -5.49 -20.41 12.72
N ALA A 52 -5.79 -19.53 13.68
CA ALA A 52 -6.15 -19.93 15.05
C ALA A 52 -7.49 -20.70 15.14
N ARG A 53 -8.32 -20.69 14.10
CA ARG A 53 -9.59 -21.41 14.07
C ARG A 53 -9.34 -22.87 13.67
N PRO A 54 -9.88 -23.86 14.41
CA PRO A 54 -9.54 -25.28 14.22
C PRO A 54 -9.95 -25.83 12.84
N TRP A 55 -10.92 -25.20 12.18
CA TRP A 55 -11.40 -25.62 10.85
C TRP A 55 -10.60 -25.02 9.68
N TYR A 56 -9.88 -23.91 9.89
CA TYR A 56 -9.32 -23.12 8.78
C TYR A 56 -8.14 -23.81 8.11
N LEU A 57 -7.14 -24.25 8.88
CA LEU A 57 -5.97 -24.94 8.32
C LEU A 57 -6.35 -26.25 7.62
N PRO A 58 -7.20 -27.14 8.19
CA PRO A 58 -7.67 -28.32 7.48
C PRO A 58 -8.37 -27.97 6.17
N ALA A 59 -9.30 -27.01 6.18
CA ALA A 59 -10.01 -26.60 4.97
C ALA A 59 -9.04 -26.02 3.92
N PHE A 60 -8.12 -25.17 4.33
CA PHE A 60 -7.13 -24.54 3.44
C PHE A 60 -6.22 -25.59 2.78
N TYR A 61 -5.59 -26.47 3.55
CA TYR A 61 -4.69 -27.48 3.00
C TYR A 61 -5.41 -28.54 2.18
N LEU A 62 -6.59 -28.98 2.62
CA LEU A 62 -7.42 -29.86 1.80
C LEU A 62 -7.80 -29.19 0.48
N HIS A 63 -8.14 -27.89 0.49
CA HIS A 63 -8.42 -27.17 -0.74
C HIS A 63 -7.20 -27.12 -1.66
N VAL A 64 -6.07 -26.58 -1.20
CA VAL A 64 -4.88 -26.34 -2.04
C VAL A 64 -4.31 -27.65 -2.60
N PHE A 65 -4.24 -28.72 -1.82
CA PHE A 65 -3.64 -29.99 -2.27
C PHE A 65 -4.60 -30.92 -3.02
N ILE A 66 -5.91 -30.85 -2.78
CA ILE A 66 -6.88 -31.73 -3.46
C ILE A 66 -7.50 -31.05 -4.69
N ALA A 67 -7.71 -29.73 -4.69
CA ALA A 67 -8.26 -29.03 -5.83
C ALA A 67 -7.31 -29.04 -7.04
N VAL A 68 -5.99 -29.14 -6.83
CA VAL A 68 -5.00 -29.26 -7.93
C VAL A 68 -5.21 -30.54 -8.75
N LEU A 69 -5.79 -31.59 -8.17
CA LEU A 69 -6.13 -32.84 -8.87
C LEU A 69 -7.23 -32.65 -9.94
N ALA A 70 -7.92 -31.51 -9.91
CA ALA A 70 -8.88 -31.15 -10.94
C ALA A 70 -8.20 -30.67 -12.23
N LEU A 71 -6.94 -30.19 -12.18
CA LEU A 71 -6.24 -29.69 -13.37
C LEU A 71 -6.07 -30.80 -14.43
N PRO A 72 -5.51 -32.00 -14.13
CA PRO A 72 -5.40 -33.05 -15.15
C PRO A 72 -6.72 -33.46 -15.82
N ALA A 73 -7.87 -33.19 -15.20
CA ALA A 73 -9.19 -33.44 -15.78
C ALA A 73 -9.47 -32.59 -17.03
N GLY A 74 -8.92 -31.37 -17.13
CA GLY A 74 -9.14 -30.47 -18.28
C GLY A 74 -8.69 -31.07 -19.62
N ILE A 75 -7.51 -31.67 -19.68
CA ILE A 75 -7.05 -32.32 -20.93
C ILE A 75 -7.75 -33.68 -21.11
N THR A 76 -7.82 -34.48 -20.05
CA THR A 76 -8.25 -35.88 -20.15
C THR A 76 -9.75 -36.07 -20.40
N GLN A 77 -10.60 -35.13 -19.98
CA GLN A 77 -12.05 -35.22 -20.18
C GLN A 77 -12.47 -34.76 -21.59
N PHE A 78 -11.77 -33.78 -22.17
CA PHE A 78 -12.13 -33.20 -23.47
C PHE A 78 -11.32 -33.78 -24.65
N PHE A 79 -10.26 -34.57 -24.41
CA PHE A 79 -9.48 -35.19 -25.47
C PHE A 79 -10.16 -36.42 -26.07
N ALA A 80 -10.66 -36.28 -27.32
CA ALA A 80 -11.44 -37.31 -28.01
C ALA A 80 -10.69 -38.65 -28.18
N VAL A 81 -9.37 -38.61 -28.36
CA VAL A 81 -8.54 -39.81 -28.52
C VAL A 81 -8.52 -40.62 -27.22
N LEU A 82 -8.38 -39.96 -26.06
CA LEU A 82 -8.35 -40.64 -24.77
C LEU A 82 -9.70 -41.29 -24.45
N ARG A 83 -10.79 -40.58 -24.75
CA ARG A 83 -12.17 -41.07 -24.54
C ARG A 83 -12.49 -42.32 -25.35
N ARG A 84 -11.94 -42.43 -26.57
CA ARG A 84 -12.17 -43.55 -27.49
C ARG A 84 -11.18 -44.70 -27.32
N ARG A 85 -9.90 -44.41 -27.08
CA ARG A 85 -8.83 -45.43 -27.01
C ARG A 85 -8.58 -45.95 -25.60
N LEU A 86 -8.78 -45.14 -24.56
CA LEU A 86 -8.53 -45.50 -23.16
C LEU A 86 -9.73 -45.13 -22.27
N PRO A 87 -10.92 -45.75 -22.48
CA PRO A 87 -12.15 -45.40 -21.76
C PRO A 87 -12.07 -45.67 -20.25
N ALA A 88 -11.28 -46.66 -19.82
CA ALA A 88 -11.06 -46.95 -18.41
C ALA A 88 -10.35 -45.79 -17.70
N LEU A 89 -9.29 -45.24 -18.31
CA LEU A 89 -8.55 -44.10 -17.78
C LEU A 89 -9.42 -42.85 -17.73
N HIS A 90 -10.18 -42.58 -18.79
CA HIS A 90 -11.15 -41.47 -18.81
C HIS A 90 -12.18 -41.56 -17.67
N ARG A 91 -12.74 -42.76 -17.42
CA ARG A 91 -13.70 -42.99 -16.33
C ARG A 91 -13.07 -42.84 -14.94
N TRP A 92 -11.88 -43.38 -14.71
CA TRP A 92 -11.17 -43.24 -13.44
C TRP A 92 -10.81 -41.78 -13.14
N GLN A 93 -10.26 -41.07 -14.14
CA GLN A 93 -9.93 -39.66 -13.98
C GLN A 93 -11.18 -38.79 -13.75
N GLY A 94 -12.29 -39.10 -14.43
CA GLY A 94 -13.57 -38.44 -14.18
C GLY A 94 -14.11 -38.68 -12.77
N ARG A 95 -13.95 -39.89 -12.21
CA ARG A 95 -14.31 -40.19 -10.81
C ARG A 95 -13.44 -39.44 -9.82
N ILE A 96 -12.12 -39.42 -10.04
CA ILE A 96 -11.17 -38.69 -9.19
C ILE A 96 -11.57 -37.21 -9.18
N TYR A 97 -11.80 -36.61 -10.35
CA TYR A 97 -12.27 -35.22 -10.48
C TYR A 97 -13.58 -34.98 -9.71
N VAL A 98 -14.60 -35.80 -9.92
CA VAL A 98 -15.91 -35.61 -9.27
C VAL A 98 -15.79 -35.73 -7.76
N VAL A 99 -15.09 -36.75 -7.25
CA VAL A 99 -14.91 -36.96 -5.81
C VAL A 99 -14.07 -35.83 -5.21
N SER A 100 -12.99 -35.43 -5.89
CA SER A 100 -12.13 -34.34 -5.41
C SER A 100 -12.91 -33.03 -5.32
N ILE A 101 -13.80 -32.72 -6.28
CA ILE A 101 -14.62 -31.50 -6.23
C ILE A 101 -15.76 -31.60 -5.21
N LEU A 102 -16.57 -32.65 -5.26
CA LEU A 102 -17.79 -32.74 -4.45
C LEU A 102 -17.52 -32.97 -2.96
N ALA A 103 -16.52 -33.79 -2.63
CA ALA A 103 -16.22 -34.14 -1.25
C ALA A 103 -15.26 -33.16 -0.57
N VAL A 104 -14.37 -32.52 -1.35
CA VAL A 104 -13.28 -31.72 -0.79
C VAL A 104 -13.24 -30.32 -1.39
N GLY A 105 -12.91 -30.17 -2.66
CA GLY A 105 -12.55 -28.90 -3.30
C GLY A 105 -13.63 -27.82 -3.17
N ALA A 106 -14.89 -28.12 -3.48
CA ALA A 106 -15.96 -27.15 -3.36
C ALA A 106 -16.39 -26.90 -1.89
N PRO A 107 -16.58 -27.91 -1.02
CA PRO A 107 -16.85 -27.66 0.41
C PRO A 107 -15.75 -26.86 1.11
N SER A 108 -14.47 -27.23 0.91
CA SER A 108 -13.34 -26.52 1.50
C SER A 108 -13.16 -25.14 0.88
N GLY A 109 -13.38 -25.01 -0.44
CA GLY A 109 -13.39 -23.75 -1.17
C GLY A 109 -14.46 -22.77 -0.70
N PHE A 110 -15.65 -23.26 -0.41
CA PHE A 110 -16.73 -22.48 0.21
C PHE A 110 -16.32 -22.01 1.61
N ALA A 111 -15.81 -22.91 2.45
CA ALA A 111 -15.40 -22.58 3.81
C ALA A 111 -14.30 -21.50 3.86
N ILE A 112 -13.27 -21.60 3.01
CA ILE A 112 -12.22 -20.56 2.92
C ILE A 112 -12.73 -19.28 2.23
N GLY A 113 -13.68 -19.40 1.30
CA GLY A 113 -14.33 -18.30 0.59
C GLY A 113 -15.08 -17.33 1.53
N LEU A 114 -15.64 -17.84 2.63
CA LEU A 114 -16.32 -17.01 3.65
C LEU A 114 -15.40 -15.96 4.29
N VAL A 115 -14.09 -16.20 4.28
CA VAL A 115 -13.05 -15.34 4.87
C VAL A 115 -12.03 -14.89 3.83
N ALA A 116 -12.42 -14.88 2.55
CA ALA A 116 -11.59 -14.40 1.45
C ALA A 116 -11.26 -12.90 1.59
N ASN A 117 -10.11 -12.51 1.02
CA ASN A 117 -9.73 -11.12 0.80
C ASN A 117 -10.53 -10.51 -0.37
N GLY A 118 -10.56 -9.19 -0.48
CA GLY A 118 -11.30 -8.42 -1.50
C GLY A 118 -12.73 -8.03 -1.07
N GLY A 119 -13.00 -8.05 0.24
CA GLY A 119 -14.28 -7.59 0.78
C GLY A 119 -15.47 -8.51 0.48
N VAL A 120 -16.69 -7.97 0.61
CA VAL A 120 -17.95 -8.75 0.52
C VAL A 120 -18.16 -9.30 -0.89
N ALA A 121 -17.85 -8.51 -1.92
CA ALA A 121 -17.99 -8.93 -3.32
C ALA A 121 -17.18 -10.20 -3.61
N SER A 122 -15.90 -10.23 -3.23
CA SER A 122 -15.06 -11.42 -3.41
C SER A 122 -15.59 -12.62 -2.64
N ARG A 123 -16.05 -12.44 -1.39
CA ARG A 123 -16.64 -13.55 -0.61
C ARG A 123 -17.87 -14.14 -1.28
N ILE A 124 -18.78 -13.30 -1.78
CA ILE A 124 -19.96 -13.75 -2.53
C ILE A 124 -19.54 -14.48 -3.80
N SER A 125 -18.60 -13.93 -4.56
CA SER A 125 -18.10 -14.54 -5.80
C SER A 125 -17.44 -15.90 -5.56
N PHE A 126 -16.56 -16.03 -4.57
CA PHE A 126 -15.92 -17.31 -4.25
C PHE A 126 -16.89 -18.34 -3.70
N CYS A 127 -17.81 -17.94 -2.81
CA CYS A 127 -18.83 -18.83 -2.28
C CYS A 127 -19.81 -19.27 -3.38
N GLY A 128 -20.24 -18.33 -4.23
CA GLY A 128 -21.09 -18.61 -5.39
C GLY A 128 -20.41 -19.54 -6.38
N LEU A 129 -19.14 -19.30 -6.70
CA LEU A 129 -18.34 -20.19 -7.54
C LEU A 129 -18.25 -21.60 -6.96
N ALA A 130 -17.99 -21.74 -5.66
CA ALA A 130 -17.94 -23.04 -5.00
C ALA A 130 -19.29 -23.79 -5.09
N LEU A 131 -20.41 -23.10 -4.88
CA LEU A 131 -21.75 -23.68 -4.99
C LEU A 131 -22.09 -24.07 -6.43
N LEU A 132 -21.79 -23.21 -7.40
CA LEU A 132 -22.02 -23.48 -8.82
C LEU A 132 -21.16 -24.65 -9.29
N TRP A 133 -19.91 -24.73 -8.85
CA TRP A 133 -19.01 -25.82 -9.22
C TRP A 133 -19.43 -27.15 -8.59
N TRP A 134 -19.90 -27.12 -7.34
CA TRP A 134 -20.49 -28.29 -6.70
C TRP A 134 -21.75 -28.74 -7.43
N TYR A 135 -22.70 -27.83 -7.68
CA TYR A 135 -23.97 -28.13 -8.32
C TYR A 135 -23.79 -28.68 -9.74
N SER A 136 -22.98 -28.02 -10.56
CA SER A 136 -22.69 -28.48 -11.93
C SER A 136 -22.01 -29.85 -11.96
N SER A 137 -21.07 -30.12 -11.05
CA SER A 137 -20.42 -31.43 -10.93
C SER A 137 -21.39 -32.52 -10.48
N PHE A 138 -22.30 -32.20 -9.55
CA PHE A 138 -23.35 -33.11 -9.10
C PHE A 138 -24.34 -33.42 -10.24
N ARG A 139 -24.80 -32.40 -10.95
CA ARG A 139 -25.68 -32.55 -12.12
C ARG A 139 -25.01 -33.36 -13.21
N ALA A 140 -23.72 -33.13 -13.49
CA ALA A 140 -22.98 -33.91 -14.48
C ALA A 140 -22.96 -35.42 -14.15
N VAL A 141 -22.80 -35.78 -12.88
CA VAL A 141 -22.88 -37.19 -12.43
C VAL A 141 -24.29 -37.73 -12.58
N GLN A 142 -25.29 -36.95 -12.22
CA GLN A 142 -26.70 -37.34 -12.32
C GLN A 142 -27.09 -37.61 -13.78
N GLU A 143 -26.71 -36.73 -14.71
CA GLU A 143 -26.98 -36.89 -16.12
C GLU A 143 -26.15 -38.01 -16.76
N ALA A 144 -24.88 -38.18 -16.36
CA ALA A 144 -24.07 -39.33 -16.78
C ALA A 144 -24.66 -40.68 -16.35
N ARG A 145 -25.39 -40.70 -15.23
CA ARG A 145 -26.14 -41.88 -14.76
C ARG A 145 -27.48 -42.06 -15.47
N ARG A 146 -28.08 -40.98 -15.97
CA ARG A 146 -29.37 -40.99 -16.69
C ARG A 146 -29.24 -41.19 -18.20
N GLY A 147 -28.03 -41.06 -18.76
CA GLY A 147 -27.78 -41.24 -20.20
C GLY A 147 -28.24 -40.07 -21.07
N SER A 148 -28.47 -38.90 -20.48
CA SER A 148 -29.04 -37.72 -21.15
C SER A 148 -27.97 -36.63 -21.27
N PHE A 149 -27.48 -36.38 -22.49
CA PHE A 149 -26.33 -35.49 -22.75
C PHE A 149 -26.70 -34.12 -23.31
N ASP A 150 -27.90 -33.59 -23.04
CA ASP A 150 -28.26 -32.24 -23.52
C ASP A 150 -29.13 -31.49 -22.51
N ALA A 151 -28.58 -30.39 -21.98
CA ALA A 151 -29.27 -29.15 -21.57
C ALA A 151 -28.67 -28.55 -20.28
N LEU A 152 -27.97 -27.41 -20.42
CA LEU A 152 -27.90 -26.35 -19.40
C LEU A 152 -27.19 -25.11 -19.97
N LEU A 153 -27.95 -24.30 -20.72
CA LEU A 153 -27.62 -22.90 -21.02
C LEU A 153 -28.88 -22.08 -20.78
N ALA A 154 -28.93 -21.37 -19.66
CA ALA A 154 -29.59 -20.07 -19.45
C ALA A 154 -29.88 -19.87 -17.96
N ALA A 155 -29.24 -18.86 -17.37
CA ALA A 155 -29.92 -17.80 -16.60
C ALA A 155 -28.89 -17.06 -15.72
N GLY A 156 -28.76 -15.76 -15.94
CA GLY A 156 -28.09 -14.86 -15.02
C GLY A 156 -28.12 -13.44 -15.55
N CYS A 157 -28.95 -12.59 -14.95
CA CYS A 157 -28.84 -11.13 -15.02
C CYS A 157 -29.40 -10.45 -13.76
N ALA A 158 -28.71 -9.35 -13.39
CA ALA A 158 -29.13 -8.14 -12.66
C ALA A 158 -28.97 -8.01 -11.12
N GLU A 159 -27.85 -7.36 -10.74
CA GLU A 159 -27.62 -6.09 -9.96
C GLU A 159 -28.33 -5.66 -8.64
N GLN A 160 -27.47 -5.33 -7.63
CA GLN A 160 -27.29 -4.22 -6.61
C GLN A 160 -28.43 -3.22 -6.19
N PRO A 161 -28.31 -2.30 -5.15
CA PRO A 161 -27.24 -1.92 -4.16
C PRO A 161 -27.69 -1.64 -2.66
N ALA A 162 -26.80 -1.04 -1.82
CA ALA A 162 -26.81 -0.70 -0.36
C ALA A 162 -27.59 0.60 0.07
N PRO A 163 -27.71 1.06 1.37
CA PRO A 163 -26.64 1.82 2.11
C PRO A 163 -26.66 1.93 3.70
N VAL A 164 -25.46 2.26 4.27
CA VAL A 164 -24.94 3.23 5.31
C VAL A 164 -25.68 3.74 6.61
N ALA A 165 -24.87 3.95 7.69
CA ALA A 165 -24.84 5.00 8.79
C ALA A 165 -24.99 4.47 10.26
N GLN A 166 -24.44 4.97 11.39
CA GLN A 166 -23.71 6.20 11.82
C GLN A 166 -23.05 6.03 13.25
N ALA A 167 -22.37 7.06 13.76
CA ALA A 167 -21.31 7.09 14.82
C ALA A 167 -21.68 7.66 16.24
N ARG A 168 -20.76 7.58 17.25
CA ARG A 168 -20.65 8.55 18.40
C ARG A 168 -19.37 8.50 19.31
N LYS A 169 -18.65 9.63 19.37
CA LYS A 169 -18.03 10.50 20.44
C LYS A 169 -17.17 10.02 21.67
N ASP A 170 -15.90 10.47 21.64
CA ASP A 170 -15.00 11.24 22.58
C ASP A 170 -14.80 10.99 24.10
N LYS A 171 -13.51 11.05 24.54
CA LYS A 171 -12.97 11.88 25.66
C LYS A 171 -11.40 11.95 25.70
N LYS A 172 -10.85 12.93 26.45
CA LYS A 172 -9.64 13.79 26.26
C LYS A 172 -8.32 13.32 26.94
N ALA A 173 -7.17 13.83 26.47
CA ALA A 173 -5.78 13.51 26.87
C ALA A 173 -5.04 14.63 27.67
N PRO A 174 -3.94 14.32 28.40
CA PRO A 174 -2.85 15.23 28.79
C PRO A 174 -1.65 15.06 27.81
N GLY A 175 -0.66 15.93 27.60
CA GLY A 175 -0.16 17.19 28.13
C GLY A 175 1.33 17.24 27.70
N SER A 176 1.71 18.13 26.79
CA SER A 176 3.04 18.15 26.11
C SER A 176 3.94 19.27 26.64
N TYR A 177 5.23 18.99 26.77
CA TYR A 177 6.30 19.92 27.16
C TYR A 177 6.56 21.00 26.09
N GLN A 178 6.99 22.20 26.52
CA GLN A 178 7.30 23.38 25.69
C GLN A 178 8.71 23.87 26.02
N PRO A 179 9.49 24.36 25.03
CA PRO A 179 10.75 25.05 25.29
C PRO A 179 10.49 26.46 25.88
N LYS A 180 11.41 26.90 26.74
CA LYS A 180 11.33 28.14 27.50
C LYS A 180 11.66 29.33 26.57
N VAL A 181 10.67 30.17 26.29
CA VAL A 181 10.79 31.36 25.42
C VAL A 181 11.49 32.48 26.20
N GLU A 182 12.59 33.01 25.68
CA GLU A 182 13.35 34.11 26.30
C GLU A 182 13.30 35.42 25.48
N THR A 183 13.17 35.35 24.15
CA THR A 183 13.20 36.56 23.27
C THR A 183 11.97 36.74 22.37
N GLY A 184 11.09 35.75 22.29
CA GLY A 184 9.83 35.80 21.55
C GLY A 184 9.95 35.40 20.08
N ILE A 185 11.16 35.08 19.60
CA ILE A 185 11.39 34.56 18.25
C ILE A 185 11.63 33.05 18.22
N GLU A 186 11.86 32.41 19.38
CA GLU A 186 12.00 30.96 19.50
C GLU A 186 10.73 30.24 19.02
N GLY A 187 10.91 29.04 18.44
CA GLY A 187 9.82 28.25 17.87
C GLY A 187 10.10 27.74 16.46
N TYR A 188 9.04 27.36 15.75
CA TYR A 188 9.13 26.74 14.43
C TYR A 188 8.58 27.67 13.35
N CYS A 189 9.31 27.84 12.26
CA CYS A 189 8.82 28.45 11.02
C CYS A 189 8.95 27.44 9.89
N SER A 190 7.90 27.21 9.10
CA SER A 190 7.91 26.23 8.01
C SER A 190 7.28 26.80 6.75
N GLY A 191 7.76 26.33 5.61
CA GLY A 191 7.35 26.73 4.27
C GLY A 191 8.27 26.06 3.24
N ASP A 192 8.21 26.48 2.00
CA ASP A 192 8.93 25.82 0.92
C ASP A 192 10.14 26.65 0.47
N PHE A 193 11.23 25.95 0.13
CA PHE A 193 12.29 26.56 -0.67
C PHE A 193 11.76 26.83 -2.07
N ILE A 194 11.89 28.07 -2.51
CA ILE A 194 11.52 28.55 -3.83
C ILE A 194 12.80 28.74 -4.64
N THR A 195 12.83 28.13 -5.83
CA THR A 195 13.95 28.26 -6.76
C THR A 195 13.54 29.13 -7.94
N ASP A 196 14.28 30.21 -8.19
CA ASP A 196 14.06 31.10 -9.33
C ASP A 196 14.68 30.49 -10.60
N GLY A 197 13.92 30.37 -11.71
CA GLY A 197 14.45 29.92 -13.01
C GLY A 197 13.39 29.53 -14.05
N GLU A 198 13.73 29.62 -15.34
CA GLU A 198 12.89 29.11 -16.43
C GLU A 198 12.80 27.56 -16.36
N ASN A 199 11.58 27.00 -16.48
CA ASN A 199 11.28 25.56 -16.41
C ASN A 199 11.54 24.88 -15.05
N VAL A 200 11.49 25.63 -13.94
CA VAL A 200 11.51 25.04 -12.59
C VAL A 200 10.13 24.46 -12.26
N ASP A 201 10.06 23.14 -12.17
CA ASP A 201 8.85 22.42 -11.73
C ASP A 201 8.61 22.67 -10.23
N TRP A 202 7.36 22.93 -9.84
CA TRP A 202 6.97 23.13 -8.44
C TRP A 202 7.34 21.93 -7.56
N MET A 203 7.38 20.72 -8.13
CA MET A 203 7.81 19.49 -7.44
C MET A 203 9.30 19.49 -7.06
N SER A 204 10.10 20.43 -7.58
CA SER A 204 11.51 20.59 -7.21
C SER A 204 11.72 21.43 -5.95
N ASN A 205 10.68 22.14 -5.50
CA ASN A 205 10.66 22.84 -4.23
C ASN A 205 10.63 21.82 -3.09
N THR A 206 11.34 22.11 -1.99
CA THR A 206 11.40 21.22 -0.84
C THR A 206 11.02 21.99 0.40
N ARG A 207 10.16 21.40 1.24
CA ARG A 207 9.76 22.01 2.50
C ARG A 207 10.95 22.10 3.46
N ILE A 208 11.14 23.29 4.03
CA ILE A 208 12.13 23.59 5.07
C ILE A 208 11.42 24.01 6.34
N THR A 209 11.92 23.54 7.48
CA THR A 209 11.52 24.03 8.79
C THR A 209 12.72 24.58 9.55
N PHE A 210 12.60 25.82 10.01
CA PHE A 210 13.51 26.44 10.96
C PHE A 210 13.01 26.22 12.36
N ARG A 211 13.84 25.65 13.21
CA ARG A 211 13.67 25.61 14.65
C ARG A 211 14.67 26.56 15.28
N ILE A 212 14.19 27.64 15.89
CA ILE A 212 15.03 28.57 16.66
C ILE A 212 14.97 28.13 18.12
N ASP A 213 16.10 27.65 18.65
CA ASP A 213 16.18 27.10 20.00
C ASP A 213 16.42 28.15 21.07
N SER A 214 17.36 29.07 20.80
CA SER A 214 17.69 30.14 21.76
C SER A 214 18.46 31.28 21.11
N VAL A 215 18.41 32.43 21.76
CA VAL A 215 19.22 33.60 21.44
C VAL A 215 20.05 33.96 22.66
N ARG A 216 21.38 34.01 22.53
CA ARG A 216 22.29 34.34 23.63
C ARG A 216 23.29 35.38 23.16
N ALA A 217 23.34 36.52 23.84
CA ALA A 217 24.30 37.60 23.57
C ALA A 217 24.34 38.06 22.09
N GLY A 218 23.19 38.13 21.42
CA GLY A 218 23.10 38.51 20.00
C GLY A 218 23.42 37.39 19.01
N THR A 219 23.69 36.19 19.49
CA THR A 219 23.87 34.97 18.68
C THR A 219 22.59 34.14 18.69
N ILE A 220 22.15 33.68 17.52
CA ILE A 220 21.00 32.77 17.36
C ILE A 220 21.50 31.34 17.16
N PHE A 221 20.85 30.39 17.82
CA PHE A 221 21.11 28.96 17.70
C PHE A 221 19.82 28.22 17.34
N GLY A 222 19.95 27.20 16.51
CA GLY A 222 18.81 26.39 16.11
C GLY A 222 19.18 25.26 15.16
N ASN A 223 18.15 24.68 14.56
CA ASN A 223 18.28 23.64 13.55
C ASN A 223 17.41 23.95 12.32
N THR A 224 17.92 23.61 11.15
CA THR A 224 17.16 23.50 9.91
C THR A 224 16.82 22.04 9.66
N ILE A 225 15.61 21.79 9.16
CA ILE A 225 15.14 20.47 8.77
C ILE A 225 14.68 20.53 7.32
N VAL A 226 15.35 19.77 6.44
CA VAL A 226 15.08 19.72 5.00
C VAL A 226 15.22 18.28 4.51
N ALA A 227 14.14 17.70 3.96
CA ALA A 227 14.15 16.35 3.37
C ALA A 227 14.79 15.26 4.26
N GLY A 228 14.53 15.29 5.57
CA GLY A 228 15.08 14.35 6.55
C GLY A 228 16.56 14.57 6.91
N ASN A 229 17.15 15.69 6.47
CA ASN A 229 18.42 16.19 6.95
C ASN A 229 18.18 17.25 8.02
N LEU A 230 18.76 17.04 9.21
CA LEU A 230 18.69 17.97 10.34
C LEU A 230 20.07 18.56 10.55
N ARG A 231 20.21 19.88 10.40
CA ARG A 231 21.51 20.57 10.45
C ARG A 231 21.47 21.66 11.52
N PRO A 232 22.43 21.71 12.46
CA PRO A 232 22.52 22.82 13.40
C PRO A 232 22.99 24.07 12.67
N PHE A 233 22.51 25.24 13.06
CA PHE A 233 23.04 26.51 12.60
C PHE A 233 23.36 27.42 13.77
N GLN A 234 24.30 28.33 13.53
CA GLN A 234 24.58 29.44 14.41
C GLN A 234 24.69 30.73 13.62
N GLY A 235 24.28 31.84 14.23
CA GLY A 235 24.17 33.09 13.51
C GLY A 235 24.20 34.32 14.37
N THR A 236 24.23 35.49 13.74
CA THR A 236 24.08 36.79 14.41
C THR A 236 22.68 37.33 14.21
N LEU A 237 22.10 37.91 15.25
CA LEU A 237 20.78 38.51 15.25
C LEU A 237 20.88 40.01 15.54
N THR A 238 20.34 40.82 14.64
CA THR A 238 20.34 42.29 14.75
C THR A 238 18.92 42.82 14.65
N ARG A 239 18.55 43.74 15.54
CA ARG A 239 17.22 44.35 15.53
C ARG A 239 17.11 45.36 14.39
N LYS A 240 16.05 45.29 13.58
CA LYS A 240 15.79 46.21 12.46
C LYS A 240 14.32 46.65 12.47
N GLY A 241 14.05 47.83 13.01
CA GLY A 241 12.68 48.34 13.17
C GLY A 241 11.86 47.49 14.14
N ALA A 242 10.69 47.03 13.70
CA ALA A 242 9.79 46.17 14.47
C ALA A 242 10.17 44.68 14.44
N GLY A 243 11.04 44.26 13.50
CA GLY A 243 11.48 42.88 13.33
C GLY A 243 12.97 42.68 13.62
N TRP A 244 13.48 41.53 13.19
CA TRP A 244 14.88 41.15 13.34
C TRP A 244 15.46 40.69 12.00
N THR A 245 16.72 41.01 11.77
CA THR A 245 17.51 40.42 10.69
C THR A 245 18.51 39.45 11.30
N PHE A 246 18.64 38.25 10.72
CA PHE A 246 19.69 37.32 11.11
C PHE A 246 20.48 36.81 9.92
N THR A 247 21.73 36.48 10.20
CA THR A 247 22.60 35.70 9.31
C THR A 247 22.99 34.44 10.06
N ALA A 248 22.82 33.27 9.45
CA ALA A 248 23.16 31.99 10.08
C ALA A 248 23.96 31.12 9.13
N ARG A 249 24.77 30.21 9.69
CA ARG A 249 25.58 29.27 8.94
C ARG A 249 25.44 27.86 9.50
N GLU A 250 25.32 26.90 8.60
CA GLU A 250 25.44 25.46 8.87
C GLU A 250 26.94 25.07 8.98
N PRO A 251 27.27 23.85 9.45
CA PRO A 251 28.65 23.45 9.78
C PRO A 251 29.62 23.41 8.59
N GLY A 252 29.12 23.14 7.39
CA GLY A 252 29.92 22.97 6.16
C GLY A 252 30.48 21.56 5.97
N ASP A 253 29.93 20.56 6.67
CA ASP A 253 30.34 19.15 6.54
C ASP A 253 29.39 18.30 5.65
N ASP A 254 28.27 18.88 5.21
CA ASP A 254 27.36 18.30 4.21
C ASP A 254 27.47 19.07 2.87
N PRO A 255 27.42 18.40 1.70
CA PRO A 255 27.40 19.08 0.40
C PRO A 255 26.24 20.06 0.19
N HIS A 256 25.19 19.98 1.01
CA HIS A 256 24.02 20.86 1.00
C HIS A 256 24.01 21.85 2.16
N ASP A 257 25.12 22.03 2.88
CA ASP A 257 25.23 23.08 3.88
C ASP A 257 25.41 24.45 3.23
N GLY A 258 24.84 25.46 3.86
CA GLY A 258 24.96 26.83 3.39
C GLY A 258 24.83 27.90 4.47
N ALA A 259 24.68 29.13 3.98
CA ALA A 259 24.42 30.30 4.79
C ALA A 259 23.02 30.85 4.52
N PHE A 260 22.37 31.29 5.58
CA PHE A 260 21.05 31.92 5.56
C PHE A 260 21.17 33.40 5.83
N THR A 261 20.37 34.17 5.10
CA THR A 261 20.09 35.58 5.38
C THR A 261 18.58 35.75 5.45
N ALA A 262 18.08 36.29 6.56
CA ALA A 262 16.64 36.36 6.76
C ALA A 262 16.21 37.59 7.56
N TYR A 263 14.98 38.00 7.32
CA TYR A 263 14.23 38.96 8.11
C TYR A 263 13.02 38.25 8.71
N ILE A 264 12.81 38.44 10.02
CA ILE A 264 11.66 37.91 10.74
C ILE A 264 10.84 39.06 11.29
N ASP A 265 9.55 39.08 10.93
CA ASP A 265 8.54 39.96 11.48
C ASP A 265 7.36 39.12 11.98
N LYS A 266 7.09 39.19 13.29
CA LYS A 266 6.00 38.52 14.03
C LYS A 266 5.73 37.06 13.63
N GLU A 267 5.07 36.86 12.50
CA GLU A 267 4.59 35.57 11.98
C GLU A 267 5.36 35.05 10.76
N VAL A 268 6.14 35.89 10.05
CA VAL A 268 6.80 35.52 8.79
C VAL A 268 8.31 35.65 8.91
N LEU A 269 9.02 34.62 8.43
CA LEU A 269 10.46 34.57 8.27
C LEU A 269 10.75 34.47 6.76
N ASP A 270 11.22 35.56 6.18
CA ASP A 270 11.52 35.68 4.75
C ASP A 270 13.04 35.82 4.54
N GLY A 271 13.58 35.16 3.52
CA GLY A 271 15.02 35.17 3.32
C GLY A 271 15.55 34.34 2.16
N GLY A 272 16.87 34.27 2.13
CA GLY A 272 17.65 33.50 1.17
C GLY A 272 18.54 32.47 1.85
N TRP A 273 18.87 31.44 1.08
CA TRP A 273 19.88 30.44 1.40
C TRP A 273 20.86 30.33 0.23
N GLU A 274 22.15 30.31 0.55
CA GLU A 274 23.23 30.08 -0.41
C GLU A 274 24.09 28.90 0.06
N CYS A 275 24.19 27.87 -0.79
CA CYS A 275 25.03 26.70 -0.57
C CYS A 275 26.51 27.08 -0.54
N PHE A 276 27.30 26.41 0.29
CA PHE A 276 28.76 26.53 0.25
C PHE A 276 29.36 25.86 -0.99
N ASP A 277 28.72 24.79 -1.49
CA ASP A 277 29.11 24.11 -2.73
C ASP A 277 28.28 24.59 -3.93
N ASN A 278 28.93 25.29 -4.86
CA ASN A 278 28.29 25.82 -6.08
C ASN A 278 28.00 24.75 -7.15
N ARG A 279 28.38 23.49 -6.94
CA ARG A 279 28.11 22.39 -7.88
C ARG A 279 26.74 21.76 -7.72
N VAL A 280 26.03 22.06 -6.62
CA VAL A 280 24.67 21.57 -6.41
C VAL A 280 23.72 22.17 -7.45
N LYS A 281 22.67 21.42 -7.81
CA LYS A 281 21.72 21.82 -8.88
C LYS A 281 21.15 23.23 -8.69
N PHE A 282 20.87 23.60 -7.45
CA PHE A 282 20.27 24.89 -7.08
C PHE A 282 21.04 25.49 -5.90
N PRO A 283 22.15 26.21 -6.15
CA PRO A 283 23.04 26.70 -5.10
C PRO A 283 22.48 27.92 -4.36
N LYS A 284 21.41 28.54 -4.88
CA LYS A 284 20.71 29.67 -4.26
C LYS A 284 19.21 29.42 -4.27
N ARG A 285 18.54 29.69 -3.15
CA ARG A 285 17.09 29.53 -3.00
C ARG A 285 16.53 30.63 -2.11
N ARG A 286 15.27 30.98 -2.33
CA ARG A 286 14.50 31.86 -1.45
C ARG A 286 13.55 31.04 -0.60
N TYR A 287 13.05 31.61 0.47
CA TYR A 287 11.98 31.02 1.26
C TYR A 287 11.14 32.11 1.93
N GLU A 288 9.85 31.84 2.04
CA GLU A 288 8.92 32.58 2.87
C GLU A 288 8.27 31.57 3.83
N LEU A 289 8.64 31.63 5.11
CA LEU A 289 8.21 30.66 6.11
C LEU A 289 7.24 31.31 7.08
N THR A 290 6.15 30.62 7.37
CA THR A 290 5.18 31.06 8.38
C THR A 290 5.46 30.38 9.71
N ARG A 291 5.27 31.10 10.82
CA ARG A 291 5.34 30.53 12.17
C ARG A 291 4.33 29.40 12.33
N ARG A 292 4.76 28.29 12.91
CA ARG A 292 3.95 27.08 13.13
C ARG A 292 4.00 26.71 14.60
N THR A 293 2.82 26.37 15.13
CA THR A 293 2.74 25.70 16.43
C THR A 293 2.79 24.20 16.19
N VAL A 294 3.91 23.57 16.52
CA VAL A 294 4.06 22.12 16.37
C VAL A 294 3.69 21.45 17.69
N ARG A 295 2.61 20.69 17.65
CA ARG A 295 2.15 19.87 18.77
C ARG A 295 1.64 18.56 18.22
N TYR A 296 2.09 17.46 18.82
CA TYR A 296 1.54 16.15 18.52
C TYR A 296 0.02 16.15 18.75
N ASP A 297 -0.72 15.83 17.69
CA ASP A 297 -2.15 15.55 17.74
C ASP A 297 -2.44 14.23 17.01
N PRO A 298 -2.82 13.16 17.75
CA PRO A 298 -3.08 11.86 17.15
C PRO A 298 -4.30 11.88 16.22
N LYS A 299 -5.19 12.87 16.33
CA LYS A 299 -6.44 12.95 15.56
C LYS A 299 -6.24 13.51 14.15
N LEU A 300 -5.08 14.09 13.85
CA LEU A 300 -4.78 14.59 12.52
C LEU A 300 -4.87 13.47 11.49
N MET A 301 -5.59 13.73 10.40
CA MET A 301 -5.83 12.76 9.34
C MET A 301 -5.46 13.40 8.00
N PRO A 302 -4.82 12.65 7.09
CA PRO A 302 -4.83 12.97 5.67
C PRO A 302 -6.23 13.35 5.19
N ASP A 303 -6.32 14.35 4.34
CA ASP A 303 -7.54 14.64 3.59
C ASP A 303 -7.42 14.14 2.14
N ASN A 304 -8.48 14.36 1.36
CA ASN A 304 -8.60 13.85 0.01
C ASN A 304 -7.56 14.42 -0.97
N SER A 305 -6.87 15.53 -0.64
CA SER A 305 -5.84 16.12 -1.50
C SER A 305 -4.64 15.18 -1.68
N ILE A 306 -4.36 14.26 -0.74
CA ILE A 306 -3.32 13.24 -0.92
C ILE A 306 -3.64 12.30 -2.09
N ARG A 307 -4.92 12.11 -2.48
CA ARG A 307 -5.25 11.24 -3.63
C ARG A 307 -4.67 11.75 -4.94
N GLU A 308 -4.53 13.06 -5.05
CA GLU A 308 -3.97 13.75 -6.21
C GLU A 308 -2.44 13.85 -6.13
N ALA A 309 -1.83 13.50 -4.99
CA ALA A 309 -0.39 13.56 -4.77
C ALA A 309 0.42 12.48 -5.52
N PHE A 310 -0.11 11.98 -6.65
CA PHE A 310 0.41 10.91 -7.53
C PHE A 310 1.74 10.32 -7.02
N LEU A 311 1.71 9.14 -6.40
CA LEU A 311 2.91 8.42 -5.95
C LEU A 311 3.94 8.12 -7.08
N TYR A 312 3.62 8.51 -8.32
CA TYR A 312 4.37 8.27 -9.54
C TYR A 312 4.74 9.57 -10.25
N ALA A 313 5.45 10.45 -9.54
CA ALA A 313 6.54 11.19 -10.16
C ALA A 313 7.87 10.54 -9.72
N THR A 314 7.99 9.22 -9.82
CA THR A 314 9.32 8.62 -9.87
C THR A 314 9.96 9.07 -11.18
N ARG A 315 10.72 10.17 -11.11
CA ARG A 315 11.74 10.50 -12.09
C ARG A 315 12.86 9.46 -11.98
N ASN A 316 12.58 8.21 -12.33
CA ASN A 316 13.64 7.31 -12.74
C ASN A 316 14.21 7.91 -14.01
N GLY A 317 15.50 8.22 -13.98
CA GLY A 317 16.20 8.96 -15.03
C GLY A 317 16.36 8.19 -16.34
N GLU A 318 15.42 7.33 -16.72
CA GLU A 318 15.46 6.60 -17.97
C GLU A 318 14.10 6.65 -18.68
N LYS A 319 14.13 7.41 -19.78
CA LYS A 319 13.23 7.45 -20.94
C LYS A 319 11.83 8.07 -20.79
N ARG A 320 11.69 9.22 -21.44
CA ARG A 320 10.50 9.65 -22.19
C ARG A 320 10.28 8.66 -23.33
N GLU A 321 9.38 7.71 -23.18
CA GLU A 321 8.65 7.13 -24.32
C GLU A 321 7.15 7.22 -24.00
N GLU A 322 6.38 7.40 -25.05
CA GLU A 322 5.03 7.95 -25.09
C GLU A 322 4.01 7.20 -24.23
N GLU A 323 3.08 7.94 -23.62
CA GLU A 323 1.72 7.51 -23.31
C GLU A 323 1.51 6.10 -22.69
N GLU A 324 2.48 5.58 -21.93
CA GLU A 324 2.19 4.52 -20.98
C GLU A 324 1.32 5.14 -19.89
N ALA A 325 0.02 4.82 -19.92
CA ALA A 325 -0.96 5.20 -18.92
C ALA A 325 -0.31 5.17 -17.54
N LEU A 326 -0.22 6.33 -16.88
CA LEU A 326 0.28 6.47 -15.51
C LEU A 326 -0.43 5.45 -14.62
N VAL A 327 0.18 4.28 -14.39
CA VAL A 327 -0.35 3.24 -13.50
C VAL A 327 -0.03 3.70 -12.08
N GLY A 328 -0.77 4.70 -11.62
CA GLY A 328 -0.74 5.17 -10.26
C GLY A 328 -1.64 4.32 -9.37
N GLU A 329 -1.07 3.61 -8.40
CA GLU A 329 -1.87 3.12 -7.26
C GLU A 329 -2.50 4.32 -6.54
N TYR A 330 -3.80 4.50 -6.70
CA TYR A 330 -4.57 5.46 -5.93
C TYR A 330 -4.73 4.95 -4.49
N PHE A 331 -4.63 5.85 -3.52
CA PHE A 331 -5.00 5.51 -2.16
C PHE A 331 -6.50 5.19 -2.08
N SER A 332 -6.83 4.10 -1.41
CA SER A 332 -8.21 3.74 -1.14
C SER A 332 -8.80 4.65 -0.07
N ASP A 333 -10.13 4.74 -0.02
CA ASP A 333 -10.84 5.52 1.02
C ASP A 333 -10.47 5.12 2.46
N ALA A 334 -9.89 3.94 2.65
CA ALA A 334 -9.47 3.46 3.95
C ALA A 334 -8.42 4.39 4.60
N VAL A 335 -7.50 4.98 3.84
CA VAL A 335 -6.45 5.84 4.44
C VAL A 335 -7.01 7.11 5.08
N PHE A 336 -8.21 7.55 4.67
CA PHE A 336 -8.91 8.70 5.24
C PHE A 336 -9.82 8.33 6.42
N ARG A 337 -10.00 7.03 6.69
CA ARG A 337 -10.89 6.52 7.75
C ARG A 337 -10.13 5.81 8.87
N LEU A 338 -9.03 5.15 8.55
CA LEU A 338 -8.23 4.38 9.52
C LEU A 338 -7.17 5.29 10.15
N ASN A 339 -7.25 5.50 11.45
CA ASN A 339 -6.23 6.24 12.20
C ASN A 339 -5.45 5.29 13.12
N ALA A 340 -4.20 5.01 12.75
CA ALA A 340 -3.32 4.09 13.48
C ALA A 340 -2.72 4.67 14.78
N SER A 341 -2.96 5.95 15.09
CA SER A 341 -2.52 6.61 16.32
C SER A 341 -3.62 6.70 17.39
N THR A 342 -4.90 6.54 17.02
CA THR A 342 -6.03 6.69 17.96
C THR A 342 -6.78 5.40 18.29
N ARG A 343 -6.61 4.34 17.49
CA ARG A 343 -7.27 3.05 17.73
C ARG A 343 -6.33 1.86 17.50
N THR A 344 -6.62 0.75 18.17
CA THR A 344 -5.94 -0.53 17.89
C THR A 344 -6.42 -1.06 16.55
N LEU A 345 -5.50 -1.28 15.61
CA LEU A 345 -5.80 -1.89 14.32
C LEU A 345 -5.99 -3.40 14.46
N GLN A 346 -6.96 -3.94 13.74
CA GLN A 346 -7.20 -5.35 13.60
C GLN A 346 -6.69 -5.86 12.25
N PRO A 347 -6.32 -7.14 12.14
CA PRO A 347 -5.95 -7.75 10.86
C PRO A 347 -7.00 -7.52 9.75
N SER A 348 -8.30 -7.51 10.08
CA SER A 348 -9.39 -7.20 9.15
C SER A 348 -9.38 -5.78 8.59
N ASP A 349 -8.76 -4.81 9.30
CA ASP A 349 -8.59 -3.45 8.81
C ASP A 349 -7.55 -3.37 7.68
N LEU A 350 -6.61 -4.32 7.63
CA LEU A 350 -5.42 -4.27 6.77
C LEU A 350 -5.43 -5.32 5.65
N GLU A 351 -6.18 -6.41 5.81
CA GLU A 351 -6.10 -7.57 4.90
C GLU A 351 -6.52 -7.29 3.45
N ASN A 352 -7.21 -6.17 3.22
CA ASN A 352 -7.68 -5.73 1.90
C ASN A 352 -7.04 -4.41 1.44
N LEU A 353 -6.00 -3.92 2.13
CA LEU A 353 -5.31 -2.69 1.75
C LEU A 353 -4.19 -2.95 0.73
N TYR A 354 -4.01 -2.01 -0.18
CA TYR A 354 -2.89 -1.99 -1.13
C TYR A 354 -1.56 -1.65 -0.43
N LYS A 355 -0.42 -1.89 -1.10
CA LYS A 355 0.90 -1.59 -0.54
C LYS A 355 1.02 -0.10 -0.23
N ALA A 356 0.60 0.77 -1.16
CA ALA A 356 0.56 2.21 -0.97
C ALA A 356 -0.25 2.64 0.28
N ASP A 357 -1.45 2.07 0.47
CA ASP A 357 -2.30 2.38 1.63
C ASP A 357 -1.62 2.04 2.96
N LEU A 358 -0.96 0.88 3.03
CA LEU A 358 -0.23 0.41 4.21
C LEU A 358 0.95 1.34 4.51
N GLU A 359 1.71 1.73 3.48
CA GLU A 359 2.83 2.67 3.61
C GLU A 359 2.37 4.04 4.11
N LEU A 360 1.31 4.60 3.52
CA LEU A 360 0.77 5.89 3.94
C LEU A 360 0.25 5.82 5.39
N LEU A 361 -0.50 4.77 5.74
CA LEU A 361 -1.04 4.58 7.08
C LEU A 361 0.05 4.50 8.14
N ARG A 362 1.15 3.78 7.85
CA ARG A 362 2.32 3.72 8.73
C ARG A 362 3.01 5.07 8.82
N ASN A 363 3.31 5.72 7.69
CA ASN A 363 4.05 6.98 7.67
C ASN A 363 3.25 8.13 8.28
N ALA A 364 1.91 8.11 8.22
CA ALA A 364 1.07 9.09 8.91
C ALA A 364 1.29 9.10 10.43
N ILE A 365 1.66 7.96 11.04
CA ILE A 365 2.04 7.91 12.47
C ILE A 365 3.27 8.79 12.71
N TYR A 366 4.33 8.57 11.93
CA TYR A 366 5.58 9.32 12.04
C TYR A 366 5.36 10.81 11.73
N ALA A 367 4.53 11.12 10.73
CA ALA A 367 4.18 12.49 10.33
C ALA A 367 3.52 13.29 11.47
N ARG A 368 2.65 12.66 12.28
CA ARG A 368 2.01 13.32 13.44
C ARG A 368 3.00 13.71 14.54
N HIS A 369 4.10 12.98 14.65
CA HIS A 369 5.23 13.31 15.52
C HIS A 369 6.22 14.30 14.86
N GLY A 370 5.93 14.74 13.63
CA GLY A 370 6.78 15.68 12.91
C GLY A 370 8.06 15.06 12.34
N TYR A 371 8.05 13.75 12.06
CA TYR A 371 9.16 13.09 11.38
C TYR A 371 9.35 13.64 9.97
N SER A 372 10.59 13.99 9.63
CA SER A 372 10.97 14.49 8.31
C SER A 372 11.35 13.34 7.37
N PHE A 373 10.55 13.14 6.32
CA PHE A 373 10.76 12.06 5.37
C PHE A 373 11.96 12.30 4.46
N ARG A 374 12.82 11.29 4.31
CA ARG A 374 13.84 11.23 3.25
C ARG A 374 13.30 10.67 1.94
N ASN A 375 12.33 9.74 2.04
CA ASN A 375 11.74 9.08 0.89
C ASN A 375 10.96 10.10 0.03
N PRO A 376 11.32 10.31 -1.25
CA PRO A 376 10.63 11.24 -2.13
C PRO A 376 9.12 11.02 -2.22
N ARG A 377 8.64 9.76 -2.24
CA ARG A 377 7.21 9.45 -2.31
C ARG A 377 6.44 9.99 -1.10
N MET A 378 7.01 9.84 0.09
CA MET A 378 6.38 10.35 1.32
C MET A 378 6.53 11.86 1.44
N ARG A 379 7.63 12.44 0.92
CA ARG A 379 7.74 13.89 0.79
C ARG A 379 6.65 14.45 -0.11
N THR A 380 6.45 13.91 -1.31
CA THR A 380 5.38 14.38 -2.20
C THR A 380 4.01 14.30 -1.53
N ALA A 381 3.71 13.19 -0.83
CA ALA A 381 2.44 13.02 -0.14
C ALA A 381 2.24 14.00 1.04
N PHE A 382 3.24 14.20 1.90
CA PHE A 382 3.09 14.97 3.14
C PHE A 382 3.53 16.44 3.00
N ASP A 383 4.60 16.73 2.26
CA ASP A 383 5.14 18.08 2.11
C ASP A 383 4.18 18.98 1.31
N HIS A 384 3.32 18.47 0.43
CA HIS A 384 2.46 19.33 -0.41
C HIS A 384 0.97 19.10 -0.24
N SER A 385 0.57 17.91 0.18
CA SER A 385 -0.86 17.53 0.26
C SER A 385 -1.36 17.32 1.69
N VAL A 386 -0.57 17.72 2.70
CA VAL A 386 -0.97 17.63 4.11
C VAL A 386 -0.72 18.93 4.84
N ASP A 387 -1.78 19.73 4.99
CA ASP A 387 -1.71 21.07 5.57
C ASP A 387 -1.23 21.09 7.02
N TRP A 388 -1.54 20.05 7.80
CA TRP A 388 -1.16 19.98 9.20
C TRP A 388 0.26 19.45 9.44
N TYR A 389 0.91 18.90 8.41
CA TYR A 389 2.23 18.28 8.56
C TYR A 389 3.34 19.33 8.60
N VAL A 390 4.20 19.22 9.61
CA VAL A 390 5.37 20.08 9.80
C VAL A 390 6.57 19.20 10.19
N PRO A 391 7.60 19.07 9.32
CA PRO A 391 8.77 18.26 9.62
C PRO A 391 9.70 18.95 10.63
N VAL A 392 9.85 18.38 11.83
CA VAL A 392 10.67 18.97 12.91
C VAL A 392 11.74 18.05 13.48
N SER A 393 11.70 16.75 13.18
CA SER A 393 12.67 15.78 13.68
C SER A 393 13.12 14.79 12.61
N ALA A 394 14.38 14.38 12.67
CA ALA A 394 14.91 13.28 11.85
C ALA A 394 14.68 11.90 12.49
N ASP A 395 14.31 11.84 13.77
CA ASP A 395 14.00 10.60 14.48
C ASP A 395 12.92 10.86 15.54
N VAL A 396 11.86 10.05 15.52
CA VAL A 396 10.73 10.12 16.46
C VAL A 396 10.50 8.79 17.18
N THR A 397 11.42 7.82 17.05
CA THR A 397 11.26 6.46 17.57
C THR A 397 11.00 6.42 19.08
N GLY A 398 11.64 7.32 19.84
CA GLY A 398 11.43 7.49 21.29
C GLY A 398 10.07 8.10 21.67
N GLU A 399 9.40 8.78 20.73
CA GLU A 399 8.14 9.51 20.96
C GLU A 399 6.90 8.66 20.65
N LEU A 400 7.09 7.55 19.93
CA LEU A 400 6.00 6.66 19.56
C LEU A 400 5.29 6.10 20.81
N THR A 401 3.97 6.06 20.78
CA THR A 401 3.17 5.44 21.83
C THR A 401 3.27 3.90 21.77
N PRO A 402 2.97 3.18 22.87
CA PRO A 402 2.85 1.71 22.83
C PRO A 402 1.83 1.22 21.80
N LEU A 403 0.72 1.95 21.64
CA LEU A 403 -0.31 1.68 20.64
C LEU A 403 0.25 1.79 19.21
N GLU A 404 0.94 2.90 18.92
CA GLU A 404 1.55 3.13 17.61
C GLU A 404 2.61 2.08 17.28
N ARG A 405 3.50 1.73 18.23
CA ARG A 405 4.47 0.63 18.03
C ARG A 405 3.80 -0.69 17.68
N LYS A 406 2.72 -1.03 18.39
CA LYS A 406 1.92 -2.24 18.11
C LYS A 406 1.30 -2.20 16.71
N ASN A 407 0.70 -1.07 16.34
CA ASN A 407 0.08 -0.91 15.03
C ASN A 407 1.12 -0.89 13.90
N ILE A 408 2.27 -0.24 14.08
CA ILE A 408 3.40 -0.24 13.13
C ILE A 408 3.88 -1.67 12.89
N ALA A 409 4.05 -2.48 13.94
CA ALA A 409 4.46 -3.88 13.80
C ALA A 409 3.45 -4.69 12.98
N LEU A 410 2.14 -4.46 13.21
CA LEU A 410 1.10 -5.09 12.43
C LEU A 410 1.12 -4.62 10.96
N ILE A 411 1.21 -3.31 10.69
CA ILE A 411 1.25 -2.78 9.32
C ILE A 411 2.47 -3.31 8.56
N LYS A 412 3.67 -3.28 9.17
CA LYS A 412 4.91 -3.79 8.56
C LYS A 412 4.81 -5.24 8.12
N ARG A 413 4.12 -6.07 8.90
CA ARG A 413 3.85 -7.47 8.53
C ARG A 413 3.05 -7.55 7.22
N TYR A 414 2.03 -6.70 7.06
CA TYR A 414 1.23 -6.65 5.82
C TYR A 414 2.00 -6.03 4.66
N GLU A 415 2.84 -5.01 4.89
CA GLU A 415 3.74 -4.42 3.89
C GLU A 415 4.73 -5.47 3.35
N GLN A 416 5.42 -6.19 4.23
CA GLN A 416 6.38 -7.24 3.86
C GLN A 416 5.73 -8.35 3.05
N HIS A 417 4.51 -8.75 3.43
CA HIS A 417 3.75 -9.71 2.64
C HIS A 417 3.35 -9.14 1.28
N ALA A 418 2.88 -7.88 1.22
CA ALA A 418 2.53 -7.23 -0.04
C ALA A 418 3.75 -7.17 -0.97
N GLU A 419 4.93 -6.79 -0.46
CA GLU A 419 6.17 -6.75 -1.23
C GLU A 419 6.61 -8.11 -1.78
N LYS A 420 6.46 -9.18 -0.98
CA LYS A 420 6.87 -10.53 -1.39
C LYS A 420 5.89 -11.21 -2.35
N TYR A 421 4.60 -10.85 -2.30
CA TYR A 421 3.54 -11.62 -2.96
C TYR A 421 2.55 -10.77 -3.79
N TYR A 422 2.90 -9.52 -4.11
CA TYR A 422 2.02 -8.57 -4.79
C TYR A 422 1.38 -9.17 -6.05
N ASP A 423 2.21 -9.74 -6.92
CA ASP A 423 1.79 -10.29 -8.21
C ASP A 423 1.26 -11.73 -8.10
N SER A 424 1.48 -12.41 -6.97
CA SER A 424 1.18 -13.84 -6.83
C SER A 424 -0.24 -14.16 -6.38
N PHE A 425 -0.89 -13.23 -5.67
CA PHE A 425 -2.22 -13.46 -5.10
C PHE A 425 -3.28 -12.43 -5.52
N GLY A 426 -2.97 -11.56 -6.50
CA GLY A 426 -3.91 -10.60 -7.09
C GLY A 426 -4.65 -9.77 -6.03
N ARG A 427 -4.02 -8.71 -5.53
CA ARG A 427 -4.68 -7.72 -4.67
C ARG A 427 -5.34 -6.63 -5.50
#